data_AF-A0A935DZ79-F1
#
_entry.id   AF-A0A935DZ79-F1
#
_cell.length_a   1.000
_cell.length_b   1.000
_cell.length_c   1.000
_cell.angle_alpha   90.00
_cell.angle_beta   90.00
_cell.angle_gamma   90.00
#
_symmetry.space_group_name_H-M   'P 1'
#
loop_
_entity.id
_entity.type
_entity.pdbx_description
1 polymer ?
#
loop_
_entity_poly.entity_id
_entity_poly.type
_entity_poly.pdbx_seq_one_letter_code
_entity_poly.pdbx_strand_id
1 'polypeptide(L)'
;MESNGKAGKTNKAKQPPILFDKTQKIIKDLTAKLGGTLVTYFNNPRGAVCHDDVLALFELLEKIGRQKTIYLFIKSSGGNGQASLRIVNLLRQYCDEIVAVIPLECASAATMITLGANEIHMGPMAYLTSVDTSLTHSLSPIDRDNDRVSVSLDELNRVVRLWQAQKADSNENPYQQLFQHVHPLVIGAVDRAESLSIMLCKELLAYHIKDEAVAERIASTLNSKYPSHGYPILFEEAKRIGLRVNHLPPEINSQLLELNELYSEMGQRATTDFDDTHAHGNEILNIWESTDVLVYYQQDKDWFYRTEERRWISLNDYSSWRRMHKKGSKVEKSILHIS
;
A
#
# COMPACT_ATOMS: atom_id res chain seq x y z
N MET A 1 32.52 -34.34 37.38
CA MET A 1 31.36 -33.45 37.58
C MET A 1 31.11 -32.73 36.28
N GLU A 2 29.97 -33.05 35.70
CA GLU A 2 29.52 -32.70 34.36
C GLU A 2 29.40 -31.18 34.18
N SER A 3 30.08 -30.61 33.18
CA SER A 3 29.63 -29.37 32.55
C SER A 3 28.96 -29.74 31.23
N ASN A 4 27.65 -29.94 31.32
CA ASN A 4 26.76 -30.18 30.19
C ASN A 4 26.95 -29.11 29.11
N GLY A 5 27.53 -29.54 27.98
CA GLY A 5 27.41 -28.82 26.71
C GLY A 5 25.94 -28.79 26.31
N LYS A 6 25.28 -27.65 26.52
CA LYS A 6 24.02 -27.35 25.84
C LYS A 6 24.37 -27.15 24.36
N ALA A 7 24.26 -28.22 23.57
CA ALA A 7 24.10 -28.11 22.14
C ALA A 7 22.94 -27.15 21.87
N GLY A 8 23.25 -25.96 21.33
CA GLY A 8 22.25 -24.96 20.99
C GLY A 8 21.23 -25.58 20.06
N LYS A 9 19.94 -25.49 20.43
CA LYS A 9 18.86 -25.75 19.49
C LYS A 9 19.09 -24.82 18.30
N THR A 10 19.39 -25.38 17.13
CA THR A 10 19.36 -24.64 15.88
C THR A 10 17.91 -24.21 15.67
N ASN A 11 17.58 -22.97 16.08
CA ASN A 11 16.26 -22.42 15.89
C ASN A 11 16.01 -22.34 14.38
N LYS A 12 15.26 -23.29 13.80
CA LYS A 12 14.90 -23.23 12.38
C LYS A 12 14.15 -21.92 12.13
N ALA A 13 14.57 -21.18 11.09
CA ALA A 13 13.91 -19.94 10.70
C ALA A 13 12.40 -20.18 10.47
N LYS A 14 11.55 -19.30 11.01
CA LYS A 14 10.10 -19.34 10.80
C LYS A 14 9.82 -19.13 9.31
N GLN A 15 8.86 -19.90 8.79
CA GLN A 15 8.45 -19.83 7.40
C GLN A 15 6.94 -19.60 7.37
N PRO A 16 6.44 -18.52 6.75
CA PRO A 16 5.01 -18.36 6.58
C PRO A 16 4.46 -19.47 5.66
N PRO A 17 3.22 -19.91 5.87
CA PRO A 17 2.57 -20.85 4.97
C PRO A 17 2.30 -20.19 3.62
N ILE A 18 2.17 -21.00 2.57
CA ILE A 18 1.64 -20.56 1.28
C ILE A 18 0.35 -21.34 1.02
N LEU A 19 -0.78 -20.65 1.07
CA LEU A 19 -2.11 -21.25 1.10
C LEU A 19 -2.80 -21.25 -0.27
N PHE A 20 -2.01 -21.38 -1.34
CA PHE A 20 -2.44 -21.23 -2.73
C PHE A 20 -3.68 -22.07 -3.10
N ASP A 21 -3.75 -23.35 -2.75
CA ASP A 21 -4.94 -24.15 -3.10
C ASP A 21 -6.22 -23.68 -2.38
N LYS A 22 -6.10 -23.12 -1.17
CA LYS A 22 -7.24 -22.57 -0.42
C LYS A 22 -7.70 -21.25 -1.04
N THR A 23 -6.78 -20.33 -1.31
CA THR A 23 -7.08 -19.02 -1.93
C THR A 23 -7.68 -19.22 -3.32
N GLN A 24 -7.15 -20.14 -4.12
CA GLN A 24 -7.65 -20.45 -5.46
C GLN A 24 -9.09 -20.99 -5.47
N LYS A 25 -9.50 -21.74 -4.44
CA LYS A 25 -10.90 -22.19 -4.32
C LYS A 25 -11.86 -21.00 -4.17
N ILE A 26 -11.48 -20.03 -3.34
CA ILE A 26 -12.29 -18.83 -3.07
C ILE A 26 -12.29 -17.90 -4.29
N ILE A 27 -11.12 -17.65 -4.90
CA ILE A 27 -10.98 -16.78 -6.08
C ILE A 27 -11.83 -17.28 -7.25
N LYS A 28 -11.86 -18.61 -7.49
CA LYS A 28 -12.68 -19.20 -8.57
C LYS A 28 -14.19 -19.02 -8.31
N ASP A 29 -14.64 -19.22 -7.08
CA ASP A 29 -16.04 -19.02 -6.71
C ASP A 29 -16.44 -17.54 -6.81
N LEU A 30 -15.61 -16.63 -6.28
CA LEU A 30 -15.83 -15.18 -6.38
C LEU A 30 -15.86 -14.69 -7.83
N THR A 31 -14.92 -15.15 -8.67
CA THR A 31 -14.89 -14.81 -10.11
C THR A 31 -16.19 -15.22 -10.81
N ALA A 32 -16.73 -16.40 -10.48
CA ALA A 32 -18.00 -16.86 -11.02
C ALA A 32 -19.19 -16.00 -10.56
N LYS A 33 -19.24 -15.62 -9.27
CA LYS A 33 -20.33 -14.80 -8.70
C LYS A 33 -20.29 -13.34 -9.16
N LEU A 34 -19.10 -12.78 -9.33
CA LEU A 34 -18.91 -11.39 -9.79
C LEU A 34 -19.18 -11.24 -11.29
N GLY A 35 -19.09 -12.32 -12.07
CA GLY A 35 -19.26 -12.26 -13.53
C GLY A 35 -18.10 -11.59 -14.26
N GLY A 36 -16.92 -11.53 -13.63
CA GLY A 36 -15.68 -10.98 -14.16
C GLY A 36 -14.48 -11.46 -13.37
N THR A 37 -13.28 -11.18 -13.88
CA THR A 37 -12.05 -11.76 -13.33
C THR A 37 -11.66 -11.05 -12.04
N LEU A 38 -11.51 -11.80 -10.94
CA LEU A 38 -10.97 -11.28 -9.69
C LEU A 38 -9.44 -11.23 -9.75
N VAL A 39 -8.88 -10.06 -9.51
CA VAL A 39 -7.45 -9.84 -9.24
C VAL A 39 -7.35 -9.31 -7.82
N THR A 40 -6.46 -9.88 -7.02
CA THR A 40 -6.28 -9.51 -5.63
C THR A 40 -4.94 -8.82 -5.44
N TYR A 41 -4.95 -7.78 -4.60
CA TYR A 41 -3.77 -7.09 -4.15
C TYR A 41 -3.82 -6.93 -2.63
N PHE A 42 -2.82 -7.49 -1.95
CA PHE A 42 -2.72 -7.47 -0.51
C PHE A 42 -1.32 -7.03 -0.08
N ASN A 43 -1.25 -6.05 0.82
CA ASN A 43 -0.07 -5.77 1.62
C ASN A 43 -0.30 -6.21 3.06
N ASN A 44 0.69 -6.91 3.62
CA ASN A 44 0.77 -7.06 5.07
C ASN A 44 1.11 -5.69 5.70
N PRO A 45 0.99 -5.51 7.04
CA PRO A 45 1.26 -4.22 7.68
C PRO A 45 2.68 -3.65 7.54
N ARG A 46 3.63 -4.44 7.01
CA ARG A 46 5.03 -4.04 6.75
C ARG A 46 5.35 -3.96 5.25
N GLY A 47 4.40 -4.33 4.40
CA GLY A 47 4.44 -4.14 2.95
C GLY A 47 3.86 -2.79 2.57
N ALA A 48 4.10 -2.40 1.32
CA ALA A 48 3.62 -1.14 0.79
C ALA A 48 3.49 -1.23 -0.73
N VAL A 49 2.69 -0.33 -1.30
CA VAL A 49 2.65 -0.09 -2.74
C VAL A 49 4.01 0.41 -3.22
N CYS A 50 4.64 -0.33 -4.12
CA CYS A 50 5.97 -0.02 -4.64
C CYS A 50 6.05 -0.17 -6.17
N HIS A 51 7.14 0.31 -6.77
CA HIS A 51 7.31 0.25 -8.22
C HIS A 51 7.43 -1.18 -8.76
N ASP A 52 7.93 -2.11 -7.96
CA ASP A 52 8.11 -3.51 -8.37
C ASP A 52 6.78 -4.27 -8.45
N ASP A 53 5.74 -3.79 -7.75
CA ASP A 53 4.37 -4.31 -7.87
C ASP A 53 3.89 -4.26 -9.33
N VAL A 54 4.35 -3.30 -10.13
CA VAL A 54 3.97 -3.17 -11.54
C VAL A 54 4.42 -4.38 -12.36
N LEU A 55 5.63 -4.89 -12.12
CA LEU A 55 6.16 -6.06 -12.80
C LEU A 55 5.52 -7.35 -12.29
N ALA A 56 5.29 -7.43 -10.97
CA ALA A 56 4.55 -8.55 -10.39
C ALA A 56 3.12 -8.66 -10.95
N LEU A 57 2.44 -7.52 -11.09
CA LEU A 57 1.13 -7.43 -11.72
C LEU A 57 1.17 -7.78 -13.20
N PHE A 58 2.18 -7.32 -13.95
CA PHE A 58 2.33 -7.65 -15.36
C PHE A 58 2.40 -9.16 -15.59
N GLU A 59 3.16 -9.89 -14.79
CA GLU A 59 3.24 -11.36 -14.85
C GLU A 59 1.88 -12.02 -14.65
N LEU A 60 1.06 -11.49 -13.73
CA LEU A 60 -0.30 -11.98 -13.50
C LEU A 60 -1.20 -11.68 -14.71
N LEU A 61 -1.15 -10.45 -15.23
CA LEU A 61 -1.98 -10.01 -16.35
C LEU A 61 -1.65 -10.74 -17.66
N GLU A 62 -0.38 -11.04 -17.90
CA GLU A 62 0.05 -11.88 -19.03
C GLU A 62 -0.53 -13.30 -18.97
N LYS A 63 -0.80 -13.82 -17.77
CA LYS A 63 -1.44 -15.14 -17.62
C LYS A 63 -2.94 -15.10 -17.84
N ILE A 64 -3.62 -14.09 -17.33
CA ILE A 64 -5.08 -13.99 -17.48
C ILE A 64 -5.48 -13.38 -18.83
N GLY A 65 -4.60 -12.65 -19.50
CA GLY A 65 -4.87 -11.95 -20.76
C GLY A 65 -5.86 -10.80 -20.60
N ARG A 66 -6.27 -10.19 -21.73
CA ARG A 66 -7.23 -9.09 -21.73
C ARG A 66 -8.60 -9.55 -21.26
N GLN A 67 -9.16 -8.83 -20.30
CA GLN A 67 -10.47 -9.05 -19.69
C GLN A 67 -11.45 -7.95 -20.10
N LYS A 68 -12.75 -8.21 -20.01
CA LYS A 68 -13.75 -7.15 -20.11
C LYS A 68 -13.80 -6.34 -18.81
N THR A 69 -13.96 -7.03 -17.69
CA THR A 69 -14.06 -6.43 -16.36
C THR A 69 -13.11 -7.13 -15.40
N ILE A 70 -12.31 -6.34 -14.70
CA ILE A 70 -11.49 -6.80 -13.58
C ILE A 70 -12.10 -6.28 -12.28
N TYR A 71 -12.41 -7.20 -11.38
CA TYR A 71 -12.70 -6.88 -9.98
C TYR A 71 -11.39 -6.89 -9.22
N LEU A 72 -10.99 -5.74 -8.68
CA LEU A 72 -9.71 -5.56 -8.01
C LEU A 72 -9.93 -5.53 -6.50
N PHE A 73 -9.62 -6.64 -5.82
CA PHE A 73 -9.56 -6.66 -4.35
C PHE A 73 -8.32 -5.88 -3.89
N ILE A 74 -8.50 -4.96 -2.94
CA ILE A 74 -7.39 -4.19 -2.38
C ILE A 74 -7.49 -4.20 -0.86
N LYS A 75 -6.40 -4.59 -0.22
CA LYS A 75 -6.13 -4.34 1.19
C LYS A 75 -4.70 -3.83 1.31
N SER A 76 -4.53 -2.57 1.67
CA SER A 76 -3.20 -1.95 1.76
C SER A 76 -3.20 -0.69 2.62
N SER A 77 -2.10 -0.48 3.35
CA SER A 77 -1.85 0.73 4.15
C SER A 77 -1.18 1.85 3.34
N GLY A 78 -1.04 1.70 2.02
CA GLY A 78 -0.48 2.72 1.13
C GLY A 78 0.96 2.46 0.71
N GLY A 79 1.69 3.53 0.35
CA GLY A 79 3.02 3.44 -0.24
C GLY A 79 3.26 4.54 -1.26
N ASN A 80 3.77 4.17 -2.44
CA ASN A 80 4.14 5.11 -3.49
C ASN A 80 2.96 5.43 -4.43
N GLY A 81 2.57 6.71 -4.52
CA GLY A 81 1.49 7.17 -5.40
C GLY A 81 1.79 7.01 -6.90
N GLN A 82 3.04 7.20 -7.33
CA GLN A 82 3.41 7.02 -8.74
C GLN A 82 3.34 5.55 -9.17
N ALA A 83 3.65 4.62 -8.27
CA ALA A 83 3.42 3.19 -8.50
C ALA A 83 1.93 2.90 -8.71
N SER A 84 1.04 3.58 -7.98
CA SER A 84 -0.41 3.46 -8.14
C SER A 84 -0.88 3.87 -9.54
N LEU A 85 -0.37 4.98 -10.07
CA LEU A 85 -0.63 5.40 -11.46
C LEU A 85 -0.17 4.34 -12.46
N ARG A 86 1.04 3.78 -12.27
CA ARG A 86 1.58 2.73 -13.16
C ARG A 86 0.75 1.45 -13.10
N ILE A 87 0.32 1.04 -11.91
CA ILE A 87 -0.56 -0.12 -11.68
C ILE A 87 -1.87 0.06 -12.45
N VAL A 88 -2.55 1.19 -12.28
CA VAL A 88 -3.83 1.46 -12.94
C VAL A 88 -3.67 1.56 -14.46
N ASN A 89 -2.65 2.28 -14.94
CA ASN A 89 -2.36 2.37 -16.37
C ASN A 89 -2.12 0.99 -16.99
N LEU A 90 -1.44 0.10 -16.27
CA LEU A 90 -1.25 -1.27 -16.72
C LEU A 90 -2.57 -2.06 -16.73
N LEU A 91 -3.36 -2.00 -15.65
CA LEU A 91 -4.68 -2.66 -15.61
C LEU A 91 -5.58 -2.21 -16.78
N ARG A 92 -5.59 -0.92 -17.11
CA ARG A 92 -6.36 -0.35 -18.22
C ARG A 92 -5.93 -0.87 -19.60
N GLN A 93 -4.70 -1.36 -19.75
CA GLN A 93 -4.27 -2.02 -20.99
C GLN A 93 -4.82 -3.45 -21.10
N TYR A 94 -5.15 -4.07 -19.97
CA TYR A 94 -5.64 -5.45 -19.88
C TYR A 94 -7.13 -5.55 -19.56
N CYS A 95 -7.85 -4.45 -19.37
CA CYS A 95 -9.30 -4.49 -19.22
C CYS A 95 -10.02 -3.22 -19.72
N ASP A 96 -11.32 -3.34 -19.97
CA ASP A 96 -12.17 -2.18 -20.29
C ASP A 96 -12.58 -1.48 -18.99
N GLU A 97 -13.06 -2.26 -18.02
CA GLU A 97 -13.64 -1.77 -16.76
C GLU A 97 -12.93 -2.34 -15.54
N ILE A 98 -12.68 -1.48 -14.56
CA ILE A 98 -12.11 -1.85 -13.25
C ILE A 98 -13.15 -1.56 -12.18
N VAL A 99 -13.47 -2.56 -11.35
CA VAL A 99 -14.31 -2.40 -10.16
C VAL A 99 -13.47 -2.72 -8.94
N ALA A 100 -13.17 -1.73 -8.10
CA ALA A 100 -12.44 -1.96 -6.86
C ALA A 100 -13.38 -2.62 -5.83
N VAL A 101 -12.97 -3.73 -5.20
CA VAL A 101 -13.74 -4.41 -4.15
C VAL A 101 -12.97 -4.33 -2.83
N ILE A 102 -13.47 -3.52 -1.90
CA ILE A 102 -12.74 -3.13 -0.69
C ILE A 102 -13.51 -3.64 0.53
N PRO A 103 -13.10 -4.74 1.18
CA PRO A 103 -13.76 -5.20 2.40
C PRO A 103 -13.21 -4.54 3.69
N LEU A 104 -11.99 -3.98 3.63
CA LEU A 104 -11.22 -3.50 4.79
C LEU A 104 -10.47 -2.19 4.46
N GLU A 105 -9.25 -2.03 4.97
CA GLU A 105 -8.43 -0.83 4.81
C GLU A 105 -7.91 -0.66 3.36
N CYS A 106 -8.00 0.56 2.84
CA CYS A 106 -7.40 0.95 1.58
C CYS A 106 -6.89 2.39 1.69
N ALA A 107 -5.65 2.55 2.14
CA ALA A 107 -5.10 3.84 2.54
C ALA A 107 -4.14 4.45 1.52
N SER A 108 -4.10 5.79 1.45
CA SER A 108 -3.09 6.60 0.76
C SER A 108 -2.90 6.17 -0.71
N ALA A 109 -1.72 5.66 -1.09
CA ALA A 109 -1.47 5.14 -2.44
C ALA A 109 -2.50 4.09 -2.89
N ALA A 110 -2.98 3.22 -1.99
CA ALA A 110 -4.02 2.26 -2.34
C ALA A 110 -5.36 2.95 -2.64
N THR A 111 -5.70 4.04 -1.93
CA THR A 111 -6.84 4.89 -2.30
C THR A 111 -6.65 5.44 -3.71
N MET A 112 -5.45 5.89 -4.09
CA MET A 112 -5.17 6.33 -5.47
C MET A 112 -5.47 5.23 -6.50
N ILE A 113 -5.10 3.97 -6.23
CA ILE A 113 -5.47 2.85 -7.12
C ILE A 113 -6.99 2.78 -7.34
N THR A 114 -7.79 2.96 -6.27
CA THR A 114 -9.27 2.96 -6.37
C THR A 114 -9.82 4.14 -7.17
N LEU A 115 -9.15 5.29 -7.19
CA LEU A 115 -9.57 6.44 -8.01
C LEU A 115 -9.47 6.12 -9.50
N GLY A 116 -8.59 5.19 -9.88
CA GLY A 116 -8.48 4.64 -11.22
C GLY A 116 -9.60 3.68 -11.61
N ALA A 117 -10.43 3.22 -10.67
CA ALA A 117 -11.52 2.28 -10.91
C ALA A 117 -12.82 3.00 -11.31
N ASN A 118 -13.61 2.37 -12.18
CA ASN A 118 -14.91 2.88 -12.62
C ASN A 118 -15.93 2.93 -11.47
N GLU A 119 -15.85 1.96 -10.56
CA GLU A 119 -16.67 1.84 -9.36
C GLU A 119 -15.86 1.30 -8.19
N ILE A 120 -16.28 1.65 -6.97
CA ILE A 120 -15.70 1.13 -5.73
C ILE A 120 -16.81 0.47 -4.92
N HIS A 121 -16.73 -0.84 -4.75
CA HIS A 121 -17.65 -1.62 -3.94
C HIS A 121 -17.06 -1.77 -2.55
N MET A 122 -17.73 -1.22 -1.54
CA MET A 122 -17.22 -1.14 -0.17
C MET A 122 -17.99 -2.09 0.77
N GLY A 123 -17.24 -2.82 1.57
CA GLY A 123 -17.75 -3.62 2.68
C GLY A 123 -18.11 -2.75 3.90
N PRO A 124 -18.79 -3.31 4.91
CA PRO A 124 -19.21 -2.56 6.10
C PRO A 124 -18.03 -2.09 6.98
N MET A 125 -16.88 -2.74 6.89
CA MET A 125 -15.65 -2.35 7.61
C MET A 125 -14.65 -1.60 6.73
N ALA A 126 -15.05 -1.29 5.49
CA ALA A 126 -14.15 -0.68 4.52
C ALA A 126 -14.00 0.81 4.77
N TYR A 127 -12.77 1.30 4.57
CA TYR A 127 -12.49 2.73 4.59
C TYR A 127 -11.37 3.06 3.61
N LEU A 128 -11.50 4.23 2.99
CA LEU A 128 -10.41 4.89 2.28
C LEU A 128 -9.73 5.88 3.23
N THR A 129 -8.58 6.42 2.86
CA THR A 129 -7.98 7.54 3.61
C THR A 129 -7.65 8.70 2.68
N SER A 130 -7.21 9.82 3.25
CA SER A 130 -6.65 10.91 2.46
C SER A 130 -5.37 10.49 1.74
N VAL A 131 -5.03 11.28 0.73
CA VAL A 131 -3.87 11.08 -0.15
C VAL A 131 -2.87 12.23 -0.04
N ASP A 132 -2.98 13.03 1.03
CA ASP A 132 -2.01 14.05 1.37
C ASP A 132 -0.61 13.43 1.53
N THR A 133 0.39 14.18 1.11
CA THR A 133 1.77 13.72 1.12
C THR A 133 2.54 14.43 2.22
N SER A 134 3.07 13.63 3.15
CA SER A 134 4.20 14.02 3.97
C SER A 134 5.47 13.39 3.39
N LEU A 135 6.62 14.01 3.62
CA LEU A 135 7.90 13.43 3.20
C LEU A 135 9.02 13.69 4.20
N THR A 136 9.96 12.75 4.22
CA THR A 136 11.22 12.87 4.97
C THR A 136 12.33 13.25 4.00
N HIS A 137 12.81 14.49 4.08
CA HIS A 137 13.88 15.02 3.23
C HIS A 137 15.25 14.90 3.92
N SER A 138 16.35 14.89 3.16
CA SER A 138 17.73 14.94 3.70
C SER A 138 18.06 16.22 4.49
N LEU A 139 17.13 17.16 4.57
CA LEU A 139 17.23 18.40 5.35
C LEU A 139 16.02 18.57 6.28
N SER A 140 15.22 17.50 6.46
CA SER A 140 14.15 17.47 7.46
C SER A 140 14.72 17.67 8.86
N PRO A 141 13.92 18.23 9.79
CA PRO A 141 14.27 18.30 11.20
C PRO A 141 14.61 16.92 11.75
N ILE A 142 15.41 16.90 12.82
CA ILE A 142 15.80 15.69 13.53
C ILE A 142 15.07 15.70 14.88
N ASP A 143 14.52 14.55 15.28
CA ASP A 143 13.88 14.39 16.58
C ASP A 143 14.89 14.05 17.71
N ARG A 144 14.37 13.67 18.87
CA ARG A 144 15.20 13.34 20.05
C ARG A 144 15.99 12.05 19.89
N ASP A 145 15.53 11.15 19.02
CA ASP A 145 16.12 9.83 18.78
C ASP A 145 17.07 9.84 17.57
N ASN A 146 17.37 11.04 17.05
CA ASN A 146 18.24 11.29 15.91
C ASN A 146 17.66 10.80 14.57
N ASP A 147 16.33 10.64 14.51
CA ASP A 147 15.60 10.29 13.31
C ASP A 147 15.08 11.54 12.58
N ARG A 148 14.99 11.45 11.25
CA ARG A 148 14.46 12.54 10.43
C ARG A 148 12.94 12.55 10.50
N VAL A 149 12.39 13.71 10.82
CA VAL A 149 10.94 13.93 10.94
C VAL A 149 10.32 14.12 9.55
N SER A 150 9.21 13.42 9.29
CA SER A 150 8.39 13.65 8.11
C SER A 150 7.69 15.01 8.24
N VAL A 151 7.72 15.81 7.18
CA VAL A 151 7.07 17.13 7.15
C VAL A 151 5.88 17.09 6.21
N SER A 152 4.74 17.62 6.66
CA SER A 152 3.54 17.82 5.85
C SER A 152 3.37 19.28 5.45
N LEU A 153 3.00 19.54 4.20
CA LEU A 153 2.68 20.91 3.76
C LEU A 153 1.39 21.42 4.42
N ASP A 154 0.40 20.56 4.65
CA ASP A 154 -0.83 20.99 5.33
C ASP A 154 -0.54 21.45 6.77
N GLU A 155 0.35 20.76 7.49
CA GLU A 155 0.77 21.18 8.84
C GLU A 155 1.45 22.56 8.81
N LEU A 156 2.37 22.78 7.87
CA LEU A 156 3.01 24.10 7.68
C LEU A 156 1.97 25.18 7.36
N ASN A 157 1.03 24.90 6.46
CA ASN A 157 -0.04 25.81 6.09
C ASN A 157 -0.99 26.09 7.26
N ARG A 158 -1.28 25.09 8.12
CA ARG A 158 -2.06 25.30 9.35
C ARG A 158 -1.35 26.25 10.31
N VAL A 159 -0.04 26.10 10.51
CA VAL A 159 0.73 27.02 11.35
C VAL A 159 0.68 28.45 10.80
N VAL A 160 0.89 28.62 9.49
CA VAL A 160 0.79 29.93 8.83
C VAL A 160 -0.60 30.55 8.98
N ARG A 161 -1.67 29.76 8.77
CA ARG A 161 -3.06 30.20 8.94
C ARG A 161 -3.36 30.62 10.39
N LEU A 162 -2.90 29.84 11.37
CA LEU A 162 -3.07 30.18 12.79
C LEU A 162 -2.33 31.45 13.17
N TRP A 163 -1.11 31.65 12.64
CA TRP A 163 -0.34 32.88 12.85
C TRP A 163 -1.08 34.11 12.31
N GLN A 164 -1.54 34.05 11.06
CA GLN A 164 -2.28 35.13 10.41
C GLN A 164 -3.58 35.45 11.15
N ALA A 165 -4.28 34.44 11.66
CA ALA A 165 -5.51 34.63 12.43
C ALA A 165 -5.27 35.33 13.79
N GLN A 166 -4.10 35.15 14.41
CA GLN A 166 -3.77 35.77 15.70
C GLN A 166 -3.15 37.17 15.55
N LYS A 167 -2.52 37.48 14.41
CA LYS A 167 -1.85 38.77 14.17
C LYS A 167 -2.51 39.56 13.03
N ALA A 168 -3.74 40.02 13.26
CA ALA A 168 -4.53 40.76 12.27
C ALA A 168 -3.86 42.05 11.74
N ASP A 169 -2.86 42.62 12.44
CA ASP A 169 -2.25 43.93 12.12
C ASP A 169 -0.72 43.93 11.91
N SER A 170 -0.03 42.77 11.93
CA SER A 170 1.43 42.75 11.72
C SER A 170 1.81 42.22 10.33
N ASN A 171 2.62 42.98 9.58
CA ASN A 171 3.17 42.58 8.28
C ASN A 171 4.38 41.61 8.38
N GLU A 172 4.50 40.85 9.47
CA GLU A 172 5.61 39.94 9.69
C GLU A 172 5.51 38.70 8.78
N ASN A 173 6.63 38.33 8.16
CA ASN A 173 6.70 37.12 7.33
C ASN A 173 6.85 35.86 8.20
N PRO A 174 5.84 34.97 8.28
CA PRO A 174 5.90 33.77 9.12
C PRO A 174 7.00 32.79 8.67
N TYR A 175 7.39 32.80 7.40
CA TYR A 175 8.42 31.91 6.87
C TYR A 175 9.80 32.19 7.47
N GLN A 176 10.12 33.43 7.84
CA GLN A 176 11.42 33.74 8.44
C GLN A 176 11.63 33.01 9.77
N GLN A 177 10.56 32.81 10.55
CA GLN A 177 10.60 32.02 11.78
C GLN A 177 10.59 30.52 11.48
N LEU A 178 9.75 30.07 10.53
CA LEU A 178 9.69 28.65 10.15
C LEU A 178 11.02 28.14 9.57
N PHE A 179 11.74 28.95 8.79
CA PHE A 179 13.02 28.56 8.19
C PHE A 179 14.13 28.26 9.20
N GLN A 180 13.99 28.72 10.45
CA GLN A 180 14.91 28.37 11.54
C GLN A 180 14.69 26.94 12.05
N HIS A 181 13.53 26.34 11.76
CA HIS A 181 13.14 25.01 12.22
C HIS A 181 13.00 24.01 11.07
N VAL A 182 12.55 24.47 9.90
CA VAL A 182 12.32 23.65 8.72
C VAL A 182 13.06 24.28 7.53
N HIS A 183 14.04 23.56 7.00
CA HIS A 183 14.87 24.07 5.92
C HIS A 183 14.03 24.42 4.67
N PRO A 184 14.25 25.55 3.98
CA PRO A 184 13.42 25.99 2.84
C PRO A 184 13.26 24.95 1.72
N LEU A 185 14.32 24.17 1.42
CA LEU A 185 14.25 23.06 0.46
C LEU A 185 13.28 21.94 0.86
N VAL A 186 13.01 21.75 2.15
CA VAL A 186 11.99 20.82 2.65
C VAL A 186 10.61 21.36 2.31
N ILE A 187 10.37 22.66 2.54
CA ILE A 187 9.11 23.33 2.21
C ILE A 187 8.84 23.24 0.70
N GLY A 188 9.85 23.55 -0.12
CA GLY A 188 9.74 23.37 -1.56
C GLY A 188 9.60 21.91 -2.00
N ALA A 189 10.08 20.94 -1.23
CA ALA A 189 9.88 19.52 -1.53
C ALA A 189 8.45 19.06 -1.22
N VAL A 190 7.87 19.48 -0.09
CA VAL A 190 6.50 19.11 0.29
C VAL A 190 5.46 19.76 -0.62
N ASP A 191 5.72 20.97 -1.10
CA ASP A 191 4.90 21.66 -2.12
C ASP A 191 4.84 20.89 -3.45
N ARG A 192 6.00 20.43 -3.92
CA ARG A 192 6.05 19.56 -5.10
C ARG A 192 5.35 18.23 -4.86
N ALA A 193 5.48 17.65 -3.67
CA ALA A 193 4.83 16.37 -3.34
C ALA A 193 3.30 16.50 -3.30
N GLU A 194 2.77 17.57 -2.72
CA GLU A 194 1.32 17.85 -2.68
C GLU A 194 0.78 18.05 -4.10
N SER A 195 1.46 18.87 -4.90
CA SER A 195 1.13 19.10 -6.31
C SER A 195 1.13 17.80 -7.12
N LEU A 196 2.11 16.93 -6.90
CA LEU A 196 2.18 15.61 -7.52
C LEU A 196 0.99 14.74 -7.10
N SER A 197 0.63 14.70 -5.82
CA SER A 197 -0.50 13.91 -5.34
C SER A 197 -1.83 14.33 -6.00
N ILE A 198 -2.08 15.63 -6.10
CA ILE A 198 -3.27 16.16 -6.80
C ILE A 198 -3.25 15.75 -8.27
N MET A 199 -2.11 15.93 -8.96
CA MET A 199 -1.94 15.53 -10.36
C MET A 199 -2.23 14.03 -10.56
N LEU A 200 -1.63 13.16 -9.74
CA LEU A 200 -1.86 11.72 -9.81
C LEU A 200 -3.34 11.37 -9.67
N CYS A 201 -4.02 11.95 -8.67
CA CYS A 201 -5.45 11.71 -8.45
C CYS A 201 -6.29 12.14 -9.67
N LYS A 202 -5.98 13.29 -10.28
CA LYS A 202 -6.68 13.76 -11.48
C LYS A 202 -6.49 12.82 -12.66
N GLU A 203 -5.25 12.41 -12.94
CA GLU A 203 -4.92 11.45 -14.02
C GLU A 203 -5.67 10.12 -13.81
N LEU A 204 -5.74 9.65 -12.57
CA LEU A 204 -6.46 8.43 -12.22
C LEU A 204 -7.98 8.55 -12.40
N LEU A 205 -8.57 9.68 -11.97
CA LEU A 205 -10.00 9.93 -12.13
C LEU A 205 -10.39 10.15 -13.60
N ALA A 206 -9.49 10.71 -14.42
CA ALA A 206 -9.72 11.00 -15.83
C ALA A 206 -10.05 9.75 -16.68
N TYR A 207 -9.70 8.55 -16.21
CA TYR A 207 -10.06 7.29 -16.88
C TYR A 207 -11.59 7.07 -16.97
N HIS A 208 -12.39 7.64 -16.06
CA HIS A 208 -13.84 7.39 -16.00
C HIS A 208 -14.69 8.60 -15.64
N ILE A 209 -14.07 9.71 -15.22
CA ILE A 209 -14.71 11.02 -15.00
C ILE A 209 -14.27 11.98 -16.11
N LYS A 210 -15.20 12.33 -16.99
CA LYS A 210 -14.95 13.26 -18.12
C LYS A 210 -14.94 14.73 -17.71
N ASP A 211 -15.59 15.08 -16.60
CA ASP A 211 -15.66 16.45 -16.11
C ASP A 211 -14.42 16.75 -15.25
N GLU A 212 -13.48 17.51 -15.81
CA GLU A 212 -12.25 17.89 -15.14
C GLU A 212 -12.48 18.67 -13.84
N ALA A 213 -13.55 19.48 -13.75
CA ALA A 213 -13.85 20.25 -12.54
C ALA A 213 -14.34 19.34 -11.40
N VAL A 214 -15.05 18.26 -11.75
CA VAL A 214 -15.42 17.22 -10.78
C VAL A 214 -14.17 16.46 -10.31
N ALA A 215 -13.30 16.06 -11.23
CA ALA A 215 -12.06 15.36 -10.91
C ALA A 215 -11.14 16.21 -10.01
N GLU A 216 -10.97 17.50 -10.34
CA GLU A 216 -10.24 18.47 -9.53
C GLU A 216 -10.81 18.55 -8.12
N ARG A 217 -12.13 18.77 -7.98
CA ARG A 217 -12.78 18.89 -6.67
C ARG A 217 -12.57 17.63 -5.81
N ILE A 218 -12.68 16.44 -6.40
CA ILE A 218 -12.44 15.17 -5.69
C ILE A 218 -10.98 15.10 -5.25
N ALA A 219 -10.03 15.37 -6.16
CA ALA A 219 -8.60 15.32 -5.87
C ALA A 219 -8.20 16.31 -4.76
N SER A 220 -8.61 17.57 -4.84
CA SER A 220 -8.33 18.56 -3.80
C SER A 220 -9.00 18.20 -2.47
N THR A 221 -10.20 17.62 -2.49
CA THR A 221 -10.89 17.17 -1.27
C THR A 221 -10.14 16.05 -0.58
N LEU A 222 -9.71 15.03 -1.33
CA LEU A 222 -8.93 13.91 -0.79
C LEU A 222 -7.55 14.32 -0.28
N ASN A 223 -7.00 15.41 -0.80
CA ASN A 223 -5.70 15.91 -0.40
C ASN A 223 -5.79 16.86 0.81
N SER A 224 -6.68 17.85 0.82
CA SER A 224 -6.56 18.95 1.79
C SER A 224 -7.71 19.08 2.80
N LYS A 225 -8.84 18.37 2.62
CA LYS A 225 -10.03 18.55 3.50
C LYS A 225 -9.87 17.90 4.87
N TYR A 226 -9.18 16.76 4.94
CA TYR A 226 -9.18 15.92 6.14
C TYR A 226 -8.10 16.35 7.14
N PRO A 227 -8.39 16.34 8.45
CA PRO A 227 -7.47 16.84 9.47
C PRO A 227 -6.34 15.86 9.84
N SER A 228 -6.39 14.63 9.33
CA SER A 228 -5.41 13.58 9.60
C SER A 228 -5.26 12.69 8.38
N HIS A 229 -4.03 12.30 8.07
CA HIS A 229 -3.71 11.36 7.00
C HIS A 229 -4.48 10.03 7.15
N GLY A 230 -4.71 9.60 8.40
CA GLY A 230 -5.43 8.38 8.73
C GLY A 230 -6.94 8.55 8.90
N TYR A 231 -7.51 9.69 8.49
CA TYR A 231 -8.95 9.92 8.63
C TYR A 231 -9.74 8.89 7.79
N PRO A 232 -10.64 8.09 8.40
CA PRO A 232 -11.37 7.06 7.68
C PRO A 232 -12.50 7.69 6.84
N ILE A 233 -12.34 7.63 5.53
CA ILE A 233 -13.36 8.01 4.55
C ILE A 233 -14.25 6.79 4.33
N LEU A 234 -15.35 6.76 5.09
CA LEU A 234 -16.37 5.72 5.02
C LEU A 234 -17.28 5.90 3.80
N PHE A 235 -18.10 4.89 3.51
CA PHE A 235 -19.00 4.83 2.35
C PHE A 235 -19.78 6.13 2.07
N GLU A 236 -20.47 6.68 3.06
CA GLU A 236 -21.28 7.89 2.88
C GLU A 236 -20.44 9.13 2.57
N GLU A 237 -19.23 9.25 3.13
CA GLU A 237 -18.32 10.36 2.80
C GLU A 237 -17.73 10.17 1.40
N ALA A 238 -17.31 8.95 1.04
CA ALA A 238 -16.81 8.62 -0.30
C ALA A 238 -17.87 8.95 -1.38
N LYS A 239 -19.14 8.64 -1.10
CA LYS A 239 -20.27 9.03 -1.96
C LYS A 239 -20.44 10.55 -2.02
N ARG A 240 -20.37 11.24 -0.87
CA ARG A 240 -20.54 12.69 -0.77
C ARG A 240 -19.46 13.48 -1.51
N ILE A 241 -18.21 13.02 -1.50
CA ILE A 241 -17.11 13.69 -2.23
C ILE A 241 -17.25 13.53 -3.75
N GLY A 242 -18.00 12.52 -4.22
CA GLY A 242 -18.29 12.29 -5.64
C GLY A 242 -17.70 11.00 -6.22
N LEU A 243 -17.18 10.10 -5.39
CA LEU A 243 -16.76 8.77 -5.85
C LEU A 243 -17.98 7.90 -6.15
N ARG A 244 -17.89 7.08 -7.20
CA ARG A 244 -18.91 6.09 -7.56
C ARG A 244 -18.78 4.87 -6.65
N VAL A 245 -19.49 4.90 -5.53
CA VAL A 245 -19.45 3.83 -4.52
C VAL A 245 -20.73 3.02 -4.46
N ASN A 246 -20.59 1.71 -4.30
CA ASN A 246 -21.68 0.74 -4.08
C ASN A 246 -21.38 -0.14 -2.86
N HIS A 247 -22.40 -0.71 -2.22
CA HIS A 247 -22.17 -1.67 -1.13
C HIS A 247 -21.80 -3.05 -1.71
N LEU A 248 -20.82 -3.71 -1.10
CA LEU A 248 -20.56 -5.12 -1.40
C LEU A 248 -21.75 -5.98 -0.97
N PRO A 249 -22.22 -6.92 -1.82
CA PRO A 249 -23.18 -7.93 -1.39
C PRO A 249 -22.64 -8.71 -0.18
N PRO A 250 -23.46 -9.01 0.84
CA PRO A 250 -23.00 -9.65 2.08
C PRO A 250 -22.22 -10.95 1.86
N GLU A 251 -22.69 -11.80 0.93
CA GLU A 251 -22.03 -13.06 0.59
C GLU A 251 -20.63 -12.84 -0.01
N ILE A 252 -20.49 -11.93 -0.95
CA ILE A 252 -19.21 -11.57 -1.56
C ILE A 252 -18.27 -11.01 -0.50
N ASN A 253 -18.77 -10.10 0.35
CA ASN A 253 -17.97 -9.52 1.43
C ASN A 253 -17.43 -10.60 2.39
N SER A 254 -18.26 -11.55 2.81
CA SER A 254 -17.83 -12.66 3.68
C SER A 254 -16.70 -13.47 3.06
N GLN A 255 -16.76 -13.77 1.76
CA GLN A 255 -15.71 -14.52 1.07
C GLN A 255 -14.42 -13.70 0.87
N LEU A 256 -14.54 -12.39 0.61
CA LEU A 256 -13.37 -11.52 0.56
C LEU A 256 -12.68 -11.40 1.93
N LEU A 257 -13.43 -11.46 3.02
CA LEU A 257 -12.88 -11.51 4.38
C LEU A 257 -12.18 -12.85 4.68
N GLU A 258 -12.76 -13.98 4.26
CA GLU A 258 -12.10 -15.29 4.35
C GLU A 258 -10.79 -15.31 3.54
N LEU A 259 -10.81 -14.72 2.34
CA LEU A 259 -9.63 -14.59 1.51
C LEU A 259 -8.55 -13.71 2.18
N ASN A 260 -8.97 -12.60 2.80
CA ASN A 260 -8.07 -11.76 3.60
C ASN A 260 -7.47 -12.49 4.79
N GLU A 261 -8.22 -13.37 5.47
CA GLU A 261 -7.71 -14.19 6.59
C GLU A 261 -6.57 -15.10 6.12
N LEU A 262 -6.74 -15.77 4.97
CA LEU A 262 -5.70 -16.59 4.35
C LEU A 262 -4.47 -15.75 3.98
N TYR A 263 -4.65 -14.56 3.38
CA TYR A 263 -3.53 -13.66 3.09
C TYR A 263 -2.85 -13.14 4.35
N SER A 264 -3.59 -12.91 5.43
CA SER A 264 -3.04 -12.50 6.71
C SER A 264 -2.21 -13.61 7.36
N GLU A 265 -2.63 -14.87 7.22
CA GLU A 265 -1.85 -16.04 7.66
C GLU A 265 -0.57 -16.20 6.83
N MET A 266 -0.63 -15.97 5.51
CA MET A 266 0.55 -15.96 4.63
C MET A 266 1.49 -14.79 4.94
N GLY A 267 0.94 -13.61 5.23
CA GLY A 267 1.68 -12.38 5.54
C GLY A 267 2.04 -12.21 7.02
N GLN A 268 1.86 -13.26 7.84
CA GLN A 268 2.12 -13.19 9.28
C GLN A 268 3.59 -12.90 9.60
N ARG A 269 3.84 -12.38 10.80
CA ARG A 269 5.21 -12.10 11.26
C ARG A 269 6.03 -13.40 11.32
N ALA A 270 7.15 -13.42 10.60
CA ALA A 270 8.03 -14.58 10.45
C ALA A 270 9.47 -14.17 10.80
N THR A 271 9.63 -13.56 11.98
CA THR A 271 10.93 -13.26 12.56
C THR A 271 11.38 -14.38 13.51
N THR A 272 12.60 -14.88 13.31
CA THR A 272 13.28 -15.77 14.25
C THR A 272 14.47 -15.03 14.85
N ASP A 273 14.43 -14.81 16.16
CA ASP A 273 15.58 -14.31 16.91
C ASP A 273 16.49 -15.50 17.26
N PHE A 274 17.76 -15.43 16.85
CA PHE A 274 18.77 -16.44 17.16
C PHE A 274 19.50 -16.11 18.47
N ASP A 275 19.77 -14.81 18.67
CA ASP A 275 20.31 -14.22 19.89
C ASP A 275 19.92 -12.74 19.99
N ASP A 276 20.41 -12.03 21.01
CA ASP A 276 20.09 -10.61 21.28
C ASP A 276 20.54 -9.65 20.16
N THR A 277 21.40 -10.11 19.25
CA THR A 277 21.98 -9.32 18.17
C THR A 277 21.71 -9.89 16.77
N HIS A 278 21.19 -11.10 16.64
CA HIS A 278 20.91 -11.73 15.35
C HIS A 278 19.47 -12.18 15.24
N ALA A 279 18.82 -11.76 14.16
CA ALA A 279 17.49 -12.22 13.80
C ALA A 279 17.42 -12.50 12.29
N HIS A 280 16.46 -13.32 11.88
CA HIS A 280 16.16 -13.55 10.47
C HIS A 280 14.69 -13.26 10.20
N GLY A 281 14.44 -12.45 9.18
CA GLY A 281 13.10 -12.07 8.74
C GLY A 281 12.76 -12.76 7.43
N ASN A 282 11.61 -13.44 7.42
CA ASN A 282 11.22 -14.28 6.30
C ASN A 282 9.75 -14.10 5.88
N GLU A 283 9.32 -12.85 5.75
CA GLU A 283 7.91 -12.48 5.69
C GLU A 283 7.42 -12.25 4.27
N ILE A 284 6.17 -12.63 3.98
CA ILE A 284 5.50 -12.25 2.74
C ILE A 284 4.88 -10.87 2.94
N LEU A 285 5.34 -9.89 2.16
CA LEU A 285 4.93 -8.48 2.33
C LEU A 285 3.83 -8.08 1.35
N ASN A 286 4.00 -8.44 0.07
CA ASN A 286 3.09 -8.07 -1.01
C ASN A 286 2.60 -9.34 -1.72
N ILE A 287 1.31 -9.39 -2.02
CA ILE A 287 0.68 -10.51 -2.73
C ILE A 287 -0.20 -9.96 -3.87
N TRP A 288 0.00 -10.52 -5.05
CA TRP A 288 -0.84 -10.42 -6.23
C TRP A 288 -1.36 -11.80 -6.59
N GLU A 289 -2.67 -11.98 -6.71
CA GLU A 289 -3.24 -13.28 -7.09
C GLU A 289 -4.43 -13.14 -8.03
N SER A 290 -4.57 -14.10 -8.93
CA SER A 290 -5.77 -14.31 -9.72
C SER A 290 -5.92 -15.80 -10.00
N THR A 291 -6.85 -16.17 -10.88
CA THR A 291 -7.11 -17.56 -11.21
C THR A 291 -5.85 -18.24 -11.74
N ASP A 292 -5.44 -19.31 -11.06
CA ASP A 292 -4.30 -20.18 -11.37
C ASP A 292 -2.91 -19.52 -11.34
N VAL A 293 -2.79 -18.29 -10.82
CA VAL A 293 -1.52 -17.57 -10.68
C VAL A 293 -1.44 -16.78 -9.36
N LEU A 294 -0.32 -16.93 -8.65
CA LEU A 294 0.03 -16.18 -7.45
C LEU A 294 1.45 -15.63 -7.61
N VAL A 295 1.63 -14.33 -7.36
CA VAL A 295 2.92 -13.65 -7.35
C VAL A 295 3.05 -12.91 -6.02
N TYR A 296 4.14 -13.10 -5.29
CA TYR A 296 4.30 -12.49 -3.98
C TYR A 296 5.76 -12.11 -3.72
N TYR A 297 5.96 -11.05 -2.95
CA TYR A 297 7.27 -10.66 -2.47
C TYR A 297 7.53 -11.25 -1.10
N GLN A 298 8.62 -11.99 -0.98
CA GLN A 298 9.07 -12.55 0.28
C GLN A 298 10.39 -11.89 0.67
N GLN A 299 10.36 -11.19 1.80
CA GLN A 299 11.58 -10.81 2.49
C GLN A 299 12.27 -12.07 2.99
N ASP A 300 13.58 -12.17 2.79
CA ASP A 300 14.40 -13.31 3.21
C ASP A 300 15.79 -12.76 3.53
N LYS A 301 15.99 -12.27 4.75
CA LYS A 301 17.25 -11.60 5.12
C LYS A 301 17.58 -11.72 6.60
N ASP A 302 18.87 -11.69 6.86
CA ASP A 302 19.44 -11.65 8.19
C ASP A 302 19.54 -10.21 8.68
N TRP A 303 19.41 -10.06 9.99
CA TRP A 303 19.54 -8.81 10.71
C TRP A 303 20.60 -8.97 11.79
N PHE A 304 21.52 -8.01 11.85
CA PHE A 304 22.52 -7.92 12.91
C PHE A 304 22.40 -6.57 13.62
N TYR A 305 22.27 -6.57 14.94
CA TYR A 305 22.28 -5.37 15.74
C TYR A 305 23.72 -4.96 16.04
N ARG A 306 24.16 -3.86 15.44
CA ARG A 306 25.49 -3.31 15.68
C ARG A 306 25.44 -2.38 16.90
N THR A 307 25.84 -2.91 18.05
CA THR A 307 25.79 -2.20 19.34
C THR A 307 26.49 -0.85 19.35
N GLU A 308 27.64 -0.74 18.67
CA GLU A 308 28.42 0.51 18.57
C GLU A 308 27.66 1.65 17.89
N GLU A 309 26.87 1.31 16.88
CA GLU A 309 26.09 2.27 16.09
C GLU A 309 24.62 2.34 16.53
N ARG A 310 24.23 1.52 17.52
CA ARG A 310 22.86 1.37 18.04
C ARG A 310 21.80 1.21 16.95
N ARG A 311 22.13 0.42 15.92
CA ARG A 311 21.22 0.17 14.79
C ARG A 311 21.28 -1.26 14.30
N TRP A 312 20.17 -1.70 13.72
CA TRP A 312 20.11 -2.94 12.95
C TRP A 312 20.68 -2.72 11.55
N ILE A 313 21.50 -3.66 11.11
CA ILE A 313 22.00 -3.75 9.74
C ILE A 313 21.48 -5.04 9.10
N SER A 314 21.14 -4.99 7.82
CA SER A 314 20.75 -6.17 7.05
C SER A 314 21.97 -6.89 6.49
N LEU A 315 21.96 -8.22 6.56
CA LEU A 315 22.95 -9.13 6.00
C LEU A 315 22.25 -10.19 5.14
N ASN A 316 22.96 -10.80 4.20
CA ASN A 316 22.49 -11.93 3.39
C ASN A 316 21.06 -11.75 2.84
N ASP A 317 20.82 -10.64 2.14
CA ASP A 317 19.48 -10.34 1.61
C ASP A 317 19.19 -11.17 0.34
N TYR A 318 18.34 -12.19 0.49
CA TYR A 318 17.81 -13.04 -0.58
C TYR A 318 16.34 -12.73 -0.87
N SER A 319 15.86 -11.56 -0.43
CA SER A 319 14.48 -11.14 -0.66
C SER A 319 14.18 -11.10 -2.16
N SER A 320 13.03 -11.61 -2.54
CA SER A 320 12.70 -11.79 -3.96
C SER A 320 11.21 -11.87 -4.18
N TRP A 321 10.81 -11.47 -5.39
CA TRP A 321 9.52 -11.83 -5.93
C TRP A 321 9.52 -13.31 -6.32
N ARG A 322 8.46 -14.01 -5.96
CA ARG A 322 8.27 -15.43 -6.19
C ARG A 322 6.92 -15.61 -6.88
N ARG A 323 6.81 -16.59 -7.77
CA ARG A 323 5.58 -16.89 -8.49
C ARG A 323 5.20 -18.36 -8.41
N MET A 324 3.91 -18.61 -8.44
CA MET A 324 3.30 -19.92 -8.46
C MET A 324 2.23 -19.97 -9.54
N HIS A 325 2.28 -21.02 -10.36
CA HIS A 325 1.31 -21.25 -11.43
C HIS A 325 0.68 -22.63 -11.28
N LYS A 326 -0.62 -22.72 -11.46
CA LYS A 326 -1.33 -24.00 -11.54
C LYS A 326 -1.42 -24.44 -13.00
N LYS A 327 -0.80 -25.58 -13.32
CA LYS A 327 -0.85 -26.21 -14.65
C LYS A 327 -1.49 -27.59 -14.52
N GLY A 328 -2.81 -27.64 -14.72
CA GLY A 328 -3.61 -28.84 -14.44
C GLY A 328 -3.63 -29.15 -12.95
N SER A 329 -3.15 -30.33 -12.56
CA SER A 329 -3.06 -30.75 -11.15
C SER A 329 -1.73 -30.39 -10.46
N LYS A 330 -0.75 -29.84 -11.19
CA LYS A 330 0.56 -29.48 -10.65
C LYS A 330 0.66 -27.98 -10.38
N VAL A 331 1.39 -27.65 -9.31
CA VAL A 331 1.75 -26.27 -8.97
C VAL A 331 3.25 -26.10 -9.20
N GLU A 332 3.61 -25.24 -10.15
CA GLU A 332 4.99 -24.88 -10.45
C GLU A 332 5.37 -23.64 -9.64
N LYS A 333 6.53 -23.66 -8.96
CA LYS A 333 7.05 -22.53 -8.20
C LYS A 333 8.37 -22.06 -8.81
N SER A 334 8.56 -20.75 -8.94
CA SER A 334 9.84 -20.18 -9.40
C SER A 334 10.08 -18.78 -8.82
N ILE A 335 11.32 -18.33 -8.86
CA ILE A 335 11.67 -16.94 -8.54
C ILE A 335 11.35 -16.06 -9.76
N LEU A 336 10.81 -14.87 -9.51
CA LEU A 336 10.63 -13.81 -10.48
C LEU A 336 11.75 -12.79 -10.26
N HIS A 337 12.70 -12.73 -11.19
CA HIS A 337 13.81 -11.79 -11.11
C HIS A 337 13.37 -10.42 -11.62
N ILE A 338 13.24 -9.46 -10.71
CA ILE A 338 13.00 -8.05 -10.98
C ILE A 338 14.29 -7.31 -10.62
N SER A 339 14.85 -6.56 -11.58
CA SER A 339 16.14 -5.87 -11.47
C SER A 339 16.00 -4.40 -11.16
#